data_AF-A0A1V5LEQ3-F1
#
_entry.id   AF-A0A1V5LEQ3-F1
#
_cell.length_a   1.000
_cell.length_b   1.000
_cell.length_c   1.000
_cell.angle_alpha   90.00
_cell.angle_beta   90.00
_cell.angle_gamma   90.00
#
_symmetry.space_group_name_H-M   'P 1'
#
loop_
_entity.id
_entity.type
_entity.pdbx_description
1 polymer ?
#
loop_
_entity_poly.entity_id
_entity_poly.type
_entity_poly.pdbx_seq_one_letter_code
_entity_poly.pdbx_strand_id
1 'polypeptide(L)'
;MRRLPGVKKVFVASGLRYDLILEDRTGGEAYLRELTAHHVSGQLKVAPEHTEPHVLNLMNKPAAASLLEFKRRFDRLSAEAGKNQFLTYYLIAAYPGCTDLDMQAMQRFVSSELRITPEQVQIFTPTPSTWASVMYYTEKNPFTGERLFVEKNGAAKERQKQRIVGGVARKKTGRKGG
;
A
#
# COMPACT_ATOMS: atom_id res chain seq x y z
N MET A 1 3.93 -25.91 -12.62
CA MET A 1 5.02 -25.08 -13.17
C MET A 1 6.44 -25.60 -12.85
N ARG A 2 6.75 -26.11 -11.65
CA ARG A 2 8.06 -26.74 -11.31
C ARG A 2 8.39 -28.05 -12.04
N ARG A 3 7.39 -28.69 -12.68
CA ARG A 3 7.58 -29.95 -13.42
C ARG A 3 8.34 -29.77 -14.75
N LEU A 4 8.74 -28.54 -15.08
CA LEU A 4 9.56 -28.26 -16.25
C LEU A 4 11.05 -28.47 -15.91
N PRO A 5 11.76 -29.37 -16.62
CA PRO A 5 13.19 -29.54 -16.46
C PRO A 5 13.92 -28.21 -16.67
N GLY A 6 14.74 -27.78 -15.70
CA GLY A 6 15.60 -26.59 -15.81
C GLY A 6 15.17 -25.35 -15.01
N VAL A 7 13.93 -25.28 -14.50
CA VAL A 7 13.48 -24.16 -13.65
C VAL A 7 13.82 -24.42 -12.18
N LYS A 8 14.92 -23.83 -11.69
CA LYS A 8 15.40 -24.05 -10.31
C LYS A 8 14.59 -23.28 -9.24
N LYS A 9 14.13 -22.05 -9.53
CA LYS A 9 13.28 -21.20 -8.65
C LYS A 9 12.48 -20.18 -9.49
N VAL A 10 11.20 -19.97 -9.18
CA VAL A 10 10.36 -18.90 -9.75
C VAL A 10 10.14 -17.86 -8.64
N PHE A 11 10.34 -16.58 -8.93
CA PHE A 11 10.09 -15.50 -7.97
C PHE A 11 8.92 -14.64 -8.46
N VAL A 12 8.04 -14.21 -7.55
CA VAL A 12 6.96 -13.27 -7.89
C VAL A 12 7.49 -11.86 -7.70
N ALA A 13 7.71 -11.15 -8.83
CA ALA A 13 8.18 -9.77 -8.85
C ALA A 13 7.05 -8.74 -9.11
N SER A 14 5.84 -9.20 -9.44
CA SER A 14 4.67 -8.35 -9.66
C SER A 14 3.95 -8.03 -8.34
N GLY A 15 3.30 -6.86 -8.30
CA GLY A 15 2.43 -6.49 -7.19
C GLY A 15 1.31 -7.51 -7.01
N LEU A 16 1.19 -8.04 -5.79
CA LEU A 16 0.25 -9.11 -5.48
C LEU A 16 -1.06 -8.54 -4.92
N ARG A 17 -2.19 -8.92 -5.55
CA ARG A 17 -3.55 -8.61 -5.10
C ARG A 17 -3.90 -9.50 -3.92
N TYR A 18 -3.48 -9.06 -2.73
CA TYR A 18 -3.66 -9.79 -1.48
C TYR A 18 -5.12 -10.03 -1.13
N ASP A 19 -6.00 -9.16 -1.59
CA ASP A 19 -7.45 -9.23 -1.43
C ASP A 19 -8.04 -10.47 -2.10
N LEU A 20 -7.63 -10.77 -3.34
CA LEU A 20 -8.09 -11.95 -4.05
C LEU A 20 -7.67 -13.25 -3.35
N ILE A 21 -6.49 -13.26 -2.72
CA ILE A 21 -5.99 -14.41 -1.95
C ILE A 21 -6.82 -14.62 -0.68
N LEU A 22 -7.22 -13.54 -0.02
CA LEU A 22 -8.05 -13.63 1.19
C LEU A 22 -9.49 -14.04 0.86
N GLU A 23 -10.01 -13.63 -0.29
CA GLU A 23 -11.35 -13.99 -0.76
C GLU A 23 -11.43 -15.44 -1.25
N ASP A 24 -10.34 -16.02 -1.76
CA ASP A 24 -10.28 -17.43 -2.16
C ASP A 24 -10.25 -18.38 -0.95
N ARG A 25 -11.44 -18.79 -0.53
CA ARG A 25 -11.65 -19.77 0.55
C ARG A 25 -11.19 -21.18 0.20
N THR A 26 -10.93 -21.48 -1.08
CA THR A 26 -10.61 -22.84 -1.54
C THR A 26 -9.11 -23.06 -1.68
N GLY A 27 -8.38 -22.08 -2.24
CA GLY A 27 -6.97 -22.22 -2.58
C GLY A 27 -6.07 -21.12 -1.99
N GLY A 28 -6.62 -20.02 -1.47
CA GLY A 28 -5.85 -18.84 -1.09
C GLY A 28 -4.79 -19.10 -0.03
N GLU A 29 -5.14 -19.86 1.01
CA GLU A 29 -4.21 -20.23 2.08
C GLU A 29 -3.10 -21.18 1.58
N ALA A 30 -3.45 -22.17 0.75
CA ALA A 30 -2.48 -23.08 0.15
C ALA A 30 -1.53 -22.34 -0.80
N TYR A 31 -2.06 -21.40 -1.59
CA TYR A 31 -1.28 -20.54 -2.46
C TYR A 31 -0.32 -19.66 -1.65
N LEU A 32 -0.78 -19.00 -0.58
CA LEU A 32 0.06 -18.15 0.25
C LEU A 32 1.18 -18.97 0.93
N ARG A 33 0.88 -20.20 1.36
CA ARG A 33 1.88 -21.13 1.92
C ARG A 33 2.96 -21.50 0.91
N GLU A 34 2.59 -21.88 -0.32
CA GLU A 34 3.55 -22.15 -1.39
C GLU A 34 4.39 -20.90 -1.72
N LEU A 35 3.74 -19.73 -1.75
CA LEU A 35 4.36 -18.43 -2.03
C LEU A 35 5.46 -18.10 -1.01
N THR A 36 5.16 -18.14 0.30
CA THR A 36 6.16 -17.84 1.34
C THR A 36 7.25 -18.90 1.40
N ALA A 37 6.89 -20.18 1.29
CA ALA A 37 7.82 -21.30 1.36
C ALA A 37 8.83 -21.31 0.21
N HIS A 38 8.49 -20.76 -0.97
CA HIS A 38 9.36 -20.97 -2.12
C HIS A 38 9.53 -19.81 -3.10
N HIS A 39 8.61 -18.85 -3.15
CA HIS A 39 8.58 -17.83 -4.22
C HIS A 39 8.93 -16.42 -3.75
N VAL A 40 9.07 -16.23 -2.44
CA VAL A 40 9.57 -14.99 -1.83
C VAL A 40 10.99 -15.22 -1.31
N SER A 41 11.95 -14.44 -1.83
CA SER A 41 13.37 -14.49 -1.44
C SER A 41 13.72 -13.55 -0.28
N GLY A 42 12.83 -12.60 0.05
CA GLY A 42 13.01 -11.68 1.17
C GLY A 42 11.89 -10.66 1.27
N GLN A 43 11.56 -9.98 0.16
CA GLN A 43 10.48 -8.99 0.15
C GLN A 43 9.35 -9.39 -0.79
N LEU A 44 8.12 -9.15 -0.38
CA LEU A 44 6.93 -9.25 -1.23
C LEU A 44 6.26 -7.88 -1.33
N LYS A 45 6.06 -7.40 -2.56
CA LYS A 45 5.40 -6.12 -2.85
C LYS A 45 3.89 -6.30 -2.89
N VAL A 46 3.18 -5.49 -2.10
CA VAL A 46 1.71 -5.40 -2.10
C VAL A 46 1.28 -3.97 -2.41
N ALA A 47 0.14 -3.82 -3.06
CA ALA A 47 -0.43 -2.52 -3.40
C ALA A 47 -1.76 -2.35 -2.66
N PRO A 48 -1.74 -1.79 -1.43
CA PRO A 48 -2.95 -1.34 -0.75
C PRO A 48 -3.36 0.08 -1.16
N GLU A 49 -2.42 0.84 -1.74
CA GLU A 49 -2.55 2.21 -2.24
C GLU A 49 -2.92 3.28 -1.19
N HIS A 50 -3.89 3.04 -0.30
CA HIS A 50 -4.25 3.93 0.80
C HIS A 50 -4.64 3.12 2.05
N THR A 51 -4.97 3.81 3.15
CA THR A 51 -5.43 3.20 4.41
C THR A 51 -6.79 3.72 4.87
N GLU A 52 -7.27 4.81 4.27
CA GLU A 52 -8.41 5.56 4.79
C GLU A 52 -9.67 5.08 4.09
N PRO A 53 -10.72 4.68 4.82
CA PRO A 53 -11.89 4.03 4.23
C PRO A 53 -12.56 4.82 3.10
N HIS A 54 -12.76 6.13 3.25
CA HIS A 54 -13.40 6.94 2.20
C HIS A 54 -12.53 7.04 0.95
N VAL A 55 -11.21 7.17 1.08
CA VAL A 55 -10.31 7.19 -0.08
C VAL A 55 -10.26 5.82 -0.74
N LEU A 56 -10.15 4.74 0.03
CA LEU A 56 -10.17 3.36 -0.48
C LEU A 56 -11.46 3.03 -1.24
N ASN A 57 -12.61 3.52 -0.75
CA ASN A 57 -13.89 3.38 -1.45
C ASN A 57 -13.87 4.09 -2.81
N LEU A 58 -13.32 5.31 -2.89
CA LEU A 58 -13.15 6.02 -4.17
C LEU A 58 -12.19 5.28 -5.12
N MET A 59 -11.20 4.58 -4.59
CA MET A 59 -10.26 3.76 -5.35
C MET A 59 -10.81 2.39 -5.76
N ASN A 60 -12.03 2.04 -5.31
CA ASN A 60 -12.60 0.69 -5.42
C ASN A 60 -11.66 -0.38 -4.85
N LYS A 61 -11.14 -0.12 -3.64
CA LYS A 61 -10.18 -0.97 -2.93
C LYS A 61 -10.77 -1.48 -1.61
N PRO A 62 -10.35 -2.66 -1.15
CA PRO A 62 -10.81 -3.20 0.12
C PRO A 62 -10.31 -2.37 1.30
N ALA A 63 -10.98 -2.50 2.44
CA ALA A 63 -10.60 -1.83 3.68
C ALA A 63 -9.21 -2.28 4.18
N ALA A 64 -8.56 -1.41 4.95
CA ALA A 64 -7.25 -1.67 5.55
C ALA A 64 -7.20 -2.93 6.44
N ALA A 65 -8.35 -3.37 6.98
CA ALA A 65 -8.46 -4.62 7.73
C ALA A 65 -8.01 -5.84 6.90
N SER A 66 -8.30 -5.86 5.60
CA SER A 66 -7.84 -6.93 4.69
C SER A 66 -6.32 -6.93 4.56
N LEU A 67 -5.69 -5.75 4.52
CA LEU A 67 -4.23 -5.64 4.50
C LEU A 67 -3.60 -6.22 5.77
N LEU A 68 -4.17 -5.88 6.94
CA LEU A 68 -3.68 -6.38 8.22
C LEU A 68 -3.84 -7.90 8.33
N GLU A 69 -4.95 -8.45 7.85
CA GLU A 69 -5.16 -9.89 7.83
C GLU A 69 -4.16 -10.60 6.93
N PHE A 70 -3.93 -10.07 5.72
CA PHE A 70 -2.92 -10.61 4.82
C PHE A 70 -1.53 -10.57 5.47
N LYS A 71 -1.15 -9.44 6.08
CA LYS A 71 0.12 -9.30 6.81
C LYS A 71 0.26 -10.36 7.89
N ARG A 72 -0.76 -10.57 8.73
CA ARG A 72 -0.71 -11.59 9.79
C ARG A 72 -0.48 -12.98 9.23
N ARG A 73 -1.19 -13.36 8.14
CA ARG A 73 -1.03 -14.68 7.52
C ARG A 73 0.34 -14.83 6.87
N PHE A 74 0.82 -13.80 6.17
CA PHE A 74 2.15 -13.77 5.56
C PHE A 74 3.25 -13.92 6.61
N ASP A 75 3.22 -13.13 7.68
CA ASP A 75 4.23 -13.17 8.75
C ASP A 75 4.26 -14.55 9.42
N ARG A 76 3.08 -15.13 9.72
CA ARG A 76 2.96 -16.49 10.29
C ARG A 76 3.57 -17.54 9.36
N LEU A 77 3.18 -17.54 8.08
CA LEU A 77 3.64 -18.55 7.11
C LEU A 77 5.13 -18.38 6.77
N SER A 78 5.67 -17.16 6.86
CA SER A 78 7.10 -16.90 6.72
C SER A 78 7.89 -17.48 7.89
N ALA A 79 7.38 -17.31 9.11
CA ALA A 79 7.96 -17.90 10.32
C ALA A 79 7.91 -19.43 10.30
N GLU A 80 6.78 -20.03 9.89
CA GLU A 80 6.64 -21.49 9.70
C GLU A 80 7.64 -22.03 8.67
N ALA A 81 7.96 -21.25 7.63
CA ALA A 81 8.96 -21.62 6.62
C ALA A 81 10.41 -21.36 7.07
N GLY A 82 10.63 -20.81 8.27
CA GLY A 82 11.96 -20.47 8.79
C GLY A 82 12.64 -19.34 8.02
N LYS A 83 11.87 -18.43 7.40
CA LYS A 83 12.42 -17.35 6.57
C LYS A 83 12.15 -15.97 7.15
N ASN A 84 13.16 -15.10 7.06
CA ASN A 84 13.03 -13.68 7.35
C ASN A 84 12.50 -12.96 6.09
N GLN A 85 11.18 -12.82 6.00
CA GLN A 85 10.50 -12.17 4.89
C GLN A 85 9.69 -10.97 5.37
N PHE A 86 9.55 -9.95 4.52
CA PHE A 86 8.86 -8.71 4.86
C PHE A 86 8.00 -8.22 3.70
N LEU A 87 6.92 -7.51 4.04
CA LEU A 87 6.08 -6.84 3.05
C LEU A 87 6.60 -5.43 2.77
N THR A 88 6.58 -5.05 1.50
CA THR A 88 6.75 -3.67 1.06
C THR A 88 5.47 -3.19 0.39
N TYR A 89 5.11 -1.93 0.60
CA TYR A 89 3.78 -1.41 0.28
C TYR A 89 3.90 -0.27 -0.73
N TYR A 90 3.10 -0.35 -1.79
CA TYR A 90 2.90 0.76 -2.72
C TYR A 90 1.75 1.64 -2.23
N LEU A 91 2.07 2.89 -1.89
CA LEU A 91 1.14 3.88 -1.37
C LEU A 91 1.00 5.07 -2.33
N ILE A 92 -0.20 5.64 -2.39
CA ILE A 92 -0.55 6.79 -3.23
C ILE A 92 -0.92 7.97 -2.34
N ALA A 93 -0.30 9.11 -2.61
CA ALA A 93 -0.63 10.41 -2.00
C ALA A 93 -1.48 11.25 -2.98
N ALA A 94 -2.26 12.20 -2.44
CA ALA A 94 -3.03 13.17 -3.21
C ALA A 94 -4.02 12.58 -4.23
N TYR A 95 -4.59 11.42 -3.93
CA TYR A 95 -5.71 10.86 -4.70
C TYR A 95 -6.95 11.77 -4.58
N PRO A 96 -7.86 11.84 -5.58
CA PRO A 96 -9.13 12.57 -5.42
C PRO A 96 -9.89 12.15 -4.15
N GLY A 97 -10.31 13.13 -3.35
CA GLY A 97 -10.93 12.89 -2.03
C GLY A 97 -9.93 12.71 -0.86
N CYS A 98 -8.62 12.67 -1.13
CA CYS A 98 -7.58 12.58 -0.11
C CYS A 98 -7.13 13.98 0.37
N THR A 99 -7.27 14.21 1.67
CA THR A 99 -6.86 15.44 2.35
C THR A 99 -5.50 15.29 3.04
N ASP A 100 -4.94 16.40 3.50
CA ASP A 100 -3.72 16.37 4.31
C ASP A 100 -3.91 15.61 5.65
N LEU A 101 -5.11 15.63 6.23
CA LEU A 101 -5.45 14.87 7.44
C LEU A 101 -5.46 13.36 7.18
N ASP A 102 -5.92 12.94 6.01
CA ASP A 102 -5.91 11.53 5.58
C ASP A 102 -4.48 11.01 5.45
N MET A 103 -3.57 11.84 4.92
CA MET A 103 -2.15 11.51 4.85
C MET A 103 -1.49 11.42 6.24
N GLN A 104 -1.95 12.22 7.21
CA GLN A 104 -1.48 12.10 8.60
C GLN A 104 -2.03 10.82 9.27
N ALA A 105 -3.27 10.45 8.99
CA ALA A 105 -3.86 9.20 9.47
C ALA A 105 -3.13 7.99 8.88
N MET A 106 -2.85 8.00 7.57
CA MET A 106 -2.06 6.99 6.90
C MET A 106 -0.65 6.88 7.51
N GLN A 107 0.04 8.00 7.79
CA GLN A 107 1.35 7.97 8.44
C GLN A 107 1.31 7.21 9.78
N ARG A 108 0.28 7.48 10.61
CA ARG A 108 0.09 6.79 11.89
C ARG A 108 -0.18 5.31 11.68
N PHE A 109 -1.05 4.94 10.74
CA PHE A 109 -1.36 3.55 10.43
C PHE A 109 -0.10 2.79 9.98
N VAL A 110 0.64 3.34 9.03
CA VAL A 110 1.87 2.73 8.49
C VAL A 110 2.91 2.51 9.59
N SER A 111 3.10 3.49 10.47
CA SER A 111 4.11 3.39 11.53
C SER A 111 3.71 2.44 12.67
N SER A 112 2.44 2.42 13.07
CA SER A 112 1.94 1.60 14.19
C SER A 112 1.60 0.17 13.78
N GLU A 113 0.86 -0.01 12.68
CA GLU A 113 0.31 -1.30 12.26
C GLU A 113 1.25 -2.05 11.30
N LEU A 114 1.80 -1.34 10.30
CA LEU A 114 2.69 -1.97 9.32
C LEU A 114 4.14 -2.02 9.80
N ARG A 115 4.51 -1.15 10.75
CA ARG A 115 5.86 -1.03 11.35
C ARG A 115 6.97 -0.87 10.31
N ILE A 116 6.67 -0.11 9.26
CA ILE A 116 7.61 0.20 8.19
C ILE A 116 7.74 1.71 7.98
N THR A 117 8.83 2.13 7.35
CA THR A 117 8.94 3.44 6.71
C THR A 117 8.82 3.22 5.21
N PRO A 118 7.74 3.67 4.54
CA PRO A 118 7.57 3.44 3.12
C PRO A 118 8.64 4.18 2.34
N GLU A 119 9.43 3.44 1.57
CA GLU A 119 10.45 4.03 0.69
C GLU A 119 9.82 4.59 -0.60
N GLN A 120 8.65 4.09 -0.99
CA GLN A 120 7.98 4.43 -2.25
C GLN A 120 6.55 4.89 -2.02
N VAL A 121 6.34 6.20 -2.15
CA VAL A 121 5.02 6.83 -2.16
C VAL A 121 4.88 7.59 -3.46
N GLN A 122 3.86 7.22 -4.24
CA GLN A 122 3.57 7.83 -5.53
C GLN A 122 2.56 8.96 -5.36
N ILE A 123 2.83 10.14 -5.93
CA ILE A 123 1.79 11.16 -6.06
C ILE A 123 0.83 10.73 -7.16
N PHE A 124 -0.47 10.82 -6.90
CA PHE A 124 -1.49 10.55 -7.90
C PHE A 124 -1.30 11.45 -9.14
N THR A 125 -1.23 10.79 -10.30
CA THR A 125 -1.18 11.41 -11.62
C THR A 125 -2.39 10.93 -12.40
N PRO A 126 -3.25 11.83 -12.90
CA PRO A 126 -4.40 11.42 -13.71
C PRO A 126 -3.93 10.75 -14.99
N THR A 127 -4.48 9.57 -15.28
CA THR A 127 -4.25 8.83 -16.53
C THR A 127 -5.53 8.74 -17.35
N PRO A 128 -5.46 8.81 -18.70
CA PRO A 128 -6.65 8.73 -19.54
C PRO A 128 -7.51 7.50 -19.25
N SER A 129 -8.82 7.63 -19.47
CA SER A 129 -9.78 6.53 -19.35
C SER A 129 -9.89 5.88 -17.96
N THR A 130 -9.71 6.67 -16.89
CA THR A 130 -9.91 6.20 -15.50
C THR A 130 -10.94 7.06 -14.74
N TRP A 131 -11.70 6.43 -13.85
CA TRP A 131 -12.59 7.13 -12.93
C TRP A 131 -11.84 8.12 -12.04
N ALA A 132 -10.61 7.78 -11.65
CA ALA A 132 -9.72 8.66 -10.91
C ALA A 132 -9.47 9.99 -11.64
N SER A 133 -9.26 9.93 -12.96
CA SER A 133 -9.12 11.15 -13.78
C SER A 133 -10.42 11.93 -13.88
N VAL A 134 -11.57 11.26 -14.03
CA VAL A 134 -12.88 11.94 -14.00
C VAL A 134 -13.07 12.66 -12.68
N MET A 135 -12.84 11.99 -11.54
CA MET A 135 -12.88 12.60 -10.21
C MET A 135 -11.90 13.77 -10.09
N TYR A 136 -10.68 13.60 -10.59
CA TYR A 136 -9.66 14.65 -10.57
C TYR A 136 -10.11 15.88 -11.33
N TYR A 137 -10.56 15.76 -12.58
CA TYR A 137 -10.90 16.92 -13.42
C TYR A 137 -12.26 17.54 -13.08
N THR A 138 -13.24 16.75 -12.67
CA THR A 138 -14.58 17.25 -12.34
C THR A 138 -14.73 17.67 -10.88
N GLU A 139 -13.81 17.26 -10.00
CA GLU A 139 -13.88 17.43 -8.55
C GLU A 139 -15.17 16.88 -7.97
N LYS A 140 -15.67 15.80 -8.57
CA LYS A 140 -16.92 15.14 -8.19
C LYS A 140 -16.77 13.62 -8.20
N ASN A 141 -17.50 12.97 -7.30
CA ASN A 141 -17.73 11.54 -7.40
C ASN A 141 -18.62 11.27 -8.64
N PRO A 142 -18.17 10.46 -9.62
CA PRO A 142 -18.90 10.26 -10.87
C PRO A 142 -20.22 9.49 -10.69
N PHE A 143 -20.39 8.78 -9.57
CA PHE A 143 -21.58 7.97 -9.29
C PHE A 143 -22.59 8.69 -8.40
N THR A 144 -22.11 9.48 -7.42
CA THR A 144 -22.99 10.19 -6.48
C THR A 144 -23.19 11.66 -6.82
N GLY A 145 -22.30 12.25 -7.63
CA GLY A 145 -22.31 13.68 -7.96
C GLY A 145 -21.77 14.60 -6.85
N GLU A 146 -21.43 14.04 -5.68
CA GLU A 146 -20.90 14.79 -4.54
C GLU A 146 -19.56 15.45 -4.88
N ARG A 147 -19.31 16.64 -4.32
CA ARG A 147 -18.03 17.34 -4.50
C ARG A 147 -16.93 16.63 -3.74
N LEU A 148 -15.77 16.49 -4.37
CA LEU A 148 -14.55 15.91 -3.80
C LEU A 148 -13.48 17.00 -3.68
N PHE A 149 -12.74 16.98 -2.58
CA PHE A 149 -11.49 17.72 -2.51
C PHE A 149 -10.48 17.11 -3.48
N VAL A 150 -9.85 17.92 -4.32
CA VAL A 150 -8.78 17.48 -5.21
C VAL A 150 -7.61 18.44 -5.06
N GLU A 151 -6.48 17.92 -4.57
CA GLU A 151 -5.26 18.71 -4.51
C GLU A 151 -4.70 18.90 -5.93
N LYS A 152 -4.56 20.15 -6.37
CA LYS A 152 -4.01 20.51 -7.69
C LYS A 152 -2.63 21.14 -7.58
N ASN A 153 -2.31 21.72 -6.43
CA ASN A 153 -1.05 22.40 -6.21
C ASN A 153 0.09 21.38 -6.05
N GLY A 154 1.08 21.44 -6.95
CA GLY A 154 2.20 20.50 -6.96
C GLY A 154 3.00 20.48 -5.65
N ALA A 155 3.23 21.63 -5.02
CA ALA A 155 3.94 21.71 -3.74
C ALA A 155 3.14 21.10 -2.59
N ALA A 156 1.80 21.24 -2.61
CA ALA A 156 0.94 20.61 -1.64
C ALA A 156 0.85 19.08 -1.82
N LYS A 157 0.84 18.59 -3.07
CA LYS A 157 0.97 17.14 -3.36
C LYS A 157 2.29 16.58 -2.84
N GLU A 158 3.41 17.28 -3.07
CA GLU A 158 4.71 16.85 -2.56
C GLU A 158 4.73 16.86 -1.03
N ARG A 159 4.16 17.89 -0.38
CA ARG A 159 4.00 17.89 1.08
C ARG A 159 3.24 16.67 1.58
N GLN A 160 2.13 16.30 0.96
CA GLN A 160 1.36 15.12 1.33
C GLN A 160 2.21 13.84 1.25
N LYS A 161 2.96 13.65 0.15
CA LYS A 161 3.90 12.54 -0.01
C LYS A 161 4.97 12.52 1.09
N GLN A 162 5.56 13.68 1.39
CA GLN A 162 6.63 13.79 2.40
C GLN A 162 6.17 13.46 3.82
N ARG A 163 4.86 13.53 4.13
CA ARG A 163 4.36 13.07 5.43
C ARG A 163 4.61 11.59 5.67
N ILE A 164 4.49 10.78 4.63
CA ILE A 164 4.64 9.33 4.73
C ILE A 164 6.12 8.93 4.73
N VAL A 165 6.92 9.55 3.85
CA VAL A 165 8.35 9.21 3.67
C VAL A 165 9.23 9.85 4.77
N GLY A 166 8.88 11.04 5.23
CA GLY A 166 9.72 11.93 6.05
C GLY A 166 9.51 11.85 7.56
N GLY A 167 8.82 10.83 8.08
CA GLY A 167 8.54 10.65 9.52
C GLY A 167 9.77 10.62 10.45
N VAL A 168 10.99 10.61 9.89
CA VAL A 168 12.26 10.70 10.63
C VAL A 168 13.13 11.87 10.15
N ALA A 169 12.55 13.04 9.87
CA ALA A 169 13.30 14.28 10.12
C ALA A 169 13.41 14.46 11.64
N ARG A 170 14.37 13.75 12.23
CA ARG A 170 14.91 13.91 13.59
C ARG A 170 14.62 15.32 14.11
N LYS A 171 13.87 15.45 15.20
CA LYS A 171 13.99 16.63 16.08
C LYS A 171 15.49 16.80 16.33
N LYS A 172 16.11 17.81 15.71
CA LYS A 172 17.40 18.31 16.17
C LYS A 172 17.13 18.84 17.57
N THR A 173 17.28 18.00 18.58
CA THR A 173 17.48 18.45 19.95
C THR A 173 18.73 19.31 19.91
N GLY A 174 18.53 20.62 19.90
CA GLY A 174 19.60 21.59 20.06
C GLY A 174 20.25 21.37 21.40
N ARG A 175 21.34 20.61 21.40
CA ARG A 175 22.29 20.58 22.51
C ARG A 175 23.07 21.89 22.41
N LYS A 176 22.61 22.92 23.12
CA LYS A 176 23.46 24.08 23.42
C LYS A 176 24.62 23.54 24.27
N GLY A 177 25.83 23.63 23.73
CA GLY A 177 27.06 23.44 24.48
C GLY A 177 27.14 24.46 25.61
N GLY A 178 27.80 24.06 26.69
CA GLY A 178 28.12 24.93 27.83
C GLY A 178 29.25 25.90 27.54
#